data_AF-A0A813LUL7-F1
#
_entry.id   AF-A0A813LUL7-F1
#
_cell.length_a   1.000
_cell.length_b   1.000
_cell.length_c   1.000
_cell.angle_alpha   90.00
_cell.angle_beta   90.00
_cell.angle_gamma   90.00
#
_symmetry.space_group_name_H-M   'P 1'
#
loop_
_entity.id
_entity.type
_entity.pdbx_description
1 polymer ?
#
loop_
_entity_poly.entity_id
_entity_poly.type
_entity_poly.pdbx_seq_one_letter_code
_entity_poly.pdbx_strand_id
1 'polypeptide(L)'
;DVKLFLQERSWPVVLCLRVQTESGADRLEVIRSALTPPAERKRLAVHRSWPSVAKNFFSQLCAEDPALPAALLIMGAKGVGKSTCCRYFVNRLLADCPEVCFLETDIGQPELGPPGMVTLHCLRRPLLQVPHAEQHAHQRVAGFFAAGVTPASHPALYMACVRKAFAAYLQLCK
;
A
#
# COMPACT_ATOMS: atom_id res chain seq x y z
N ASP A 1 -3.52 33.05 24.42
CA ASP A 1 -4.85 33.03 23.79
C ASP A 1 -4.78 32.15 22.54
N VAL A 2 -5.61 31.10 22.46
CA VAL A 2 -5.63 30.16 21.31
C VAL A 2 -5.95 30.88 19.99
N LYS A 3 -6.75 31.95 20.04
CA LYS A 3 -7.09 32.74 18.85
C LYS A 3 -5.87 33.45 18.26
N LEU A 4 -5.02 33.99 19.13
CA LEU A 4 -3.80 34.69 18.75
C LEU A 4 -2.75 33.71 18.18
N PHE A 5 -2.65 32.51 18.77
CA PHE A 5 -1.79 31.43 18.28
C PHE A 5 -2.20 30.91 16.88
N LEU A 6 -3.51 30.80 16.60
CA LEU A 6 -4.04 30.35 15.31
C LEU A 6 -3.92 31.42 14.21
N GLN A 7 -3.90 32.70 14.56
CA GLN A 7 -3.73 33.81 13.61
C GLN A 7 -2.31 33.90 13.04
N GLU A 8 -1.30 33.43 13.79
CA GLU A 8 0.11 33.48 13.39
C GLU A 8 0.58 32.23 12.61
N ARG A 9 -0.27 31.21 12.42
CA ARG A 9 0.11 29.92 11.82
C ARG A 9 -0.88 29.49 10.75
N SER A 10 -0.40 29.14 9.56
CA SER A 10 -1.22 28.77 8.39
C SER A 10 -1.65 27.30 8.31
N TRP A 11 -1.34 26.48 9.31
CA TRP A 11 -1.60 25.03 9.29
C TRP A 11 -2.06 24.47 10.65
N PRO A 12 -3.25 24.83 11.15
CA PRO A 12 -3.72 24.25 12.40
C PRO A 12 -4.16 22.79 12.18
N VAL A 13 -3.57 21.87 12.94
CA VAL A 13 -4.15 20.54 13.16
C VAL A 13 -5.22 20.69 14.24
N VAL A 14 -6.48 20.66 13.84
CA VAL A 14 -7.62 20.76 14.77
C VAL A 14 -8.09 19.36 15.16
N LEU A 15 -7.95 19.02 16.44
CA LEU A 15 -8.53 17.80 17.01
C LEU A 15 -9.97 18.08 17.43
N CYS A 16 -10.95 17.49 16.72
CA CYS A 16 -12.36 17.59 17.06
C CYS A 16 -12.78 16.38 17.91
N LEU A 17 -13.18 16.62 19.15
CA LEU A 17 -13.74 15.59 20.03
C LEU A 17 -15.27 15.53 19.87
N ARG A 18 -15.82 14.32 19.76
CA ARG A 18 -17.27 14.09 19.78
C ARG A 18 -17.70 13.76 21.22
N VAL A 19 -18.46 14.65 21.84
CA VAL A 19 -19.22 14.35 23.06
C VAL A 19 -20.50 13.62 22.66
N GLN A 20 -20.76 12.45 23.24
CA GLN A 20 -22.00 11.70 22.96
C GLN A 20 -23.17 12.32 23.71
N THR A 21 -24.16 12.80 22.98
CA THR A 21 -25.54 12.97 23.47
C THR A 21 -26.41 11.98 22.70
N GLU A 22 -27.29 11.28 23.43
CA GLU A 22 -28.01 10.09 22.97
C GLU A 22 -28.93 10.30 21.74
N SER A 23 -29.27 9.16 21.12
CA SER A 23 -30.10 8.93 19.92
C SER A 23 -29.38 9.11 18.57
N GLY A 24 -28.57 8.10 18.21
CA GLY A 24 -27.84 8.03 16.93
C GLY A 24 -28.10 6.77 16.10
N ALA A 25 -29.04 5.91 16.49
CA ALA A 25 -29.28 4.61 15.85
C ALA A 25 -29.65 4.76 14.36
N ASP A 26 -30.60 5.64 14.03
CA ASP A 26 -31.01 5.92 12.64
C ASP A 26 -29.87 6.49 11.78
N ARG A 27 -29.05 7.38 12.34
CA ARG A 27 -27.90 7.94 11.61
C ARG A 27 -26.84 6.89 11.30
N LEU A 28 -26.60 5.95 12.21
CA LEU A 28 -25.66 4.85 11.99
C LEU A 28 -26.17 3.89 10.92
N GLU A 29 -27.47 3.63 10.86
CA GLU A 29 -28.07 2.77 9.84
C GLU A 29 -28.02 3.41 8.45
N VAL A 30 -28.30 4.72 8.33
CA VAL A 30 -28.13 5.48 7.09
C VAL A 30 -26.67 5.49 6.61
N ILE A 31 -25.71 5.70 7.52
CA ILE A 31 -24.28 5.66 7.19
C ILE A 31 -23.87 4.24 6.78
N ARG A 32 -24.30 3.20 7.49
CA ARG A 32 -24.04 1.80 7.12
C ARG A 32 -24.58 1.48 5.73
N SER A 33 -25.82 1.88 5.43
CA SER A 33 -26.43 1.70 4.11
C SER A 33 -25.65 2.41 3.01
N ALA A 34 -25.21 3.66 3.24
CA ALA A 34 -24.42 4.42 2.29
C ALA A 34 -23.00 3.86 2.06
N LEU A 35 -22.39 3.27 3.10
CA LEU A 35 -21.04 2.69 3.04
C LEU A 35 -21.02 1.23 2.59
N THR A 36 -22.17 0.55 2.58
CA THR A 36 -22.27 -0.83 2.12
C THR A 36 -22.61 -0.83 0.63
N PRO A 37 -21.70 -1.25 -0.27
CA PRO A 37 -22.01 -1.32 -1.69
C PRO A 37 -23.19 -2.29 -1.91
N PRO A 38 -24.15 -1.96 -2.79
CA PRO A 38 -25.26 -2.86 -3.11
C PRO A 38 -24.73 -4.21 -3.61
N ALA A 39 -25.40 -5.31 -3.24
CA ALA A 39 -24.96 -6.68 -3.49
C ALA A 39 -24.70 -7.02 -4.97
N GLU A 40 -25.23 -6.19 -5.88
CA GLU A 40 -25.12 -6.28 -7.34
C GLU A 40 -23.81 -5.68 -7.89
N ARG A 41 -23.02 -4.96 -7.09
CA ARG A 41 -21.74 -4.41 -7.55
C ARG A 41 -20.71 -5.52 -7.76
N LYS A 42 -19.91 -5.38 -8.82
CA LYS A 42 -18.82 -6.28 -9.17
C LYS A 42 -17.95 -6.55 -7.95
N ARG A 43 -17.93 -7.82 -7.54
CA ARG A 43 -16.99 -8.34 -6.54
C ARG A 43 -15.56 -8.20 -7.06
N LEU A 44 -14.60 -8.18 -6.16
CA LEU A 44 -13.18 -8.30 -6.50
C LEU A 44 -13.01 -9.49 -7.45
N ALA A 45 -12.60 -9.22 -8.69
CA ALA A 45 -12.44 -10.23 -9.72
C ALA A 45 -10.96 -10.45 -9.99
N VAL A 46 -10.54 -11.71 -9.91
CA VAL A 46 -9.18 -12.13 -10.27
C VAL A 46 -9.12 -12.33 -11.77
N HIS A 47 -8.13 -11.74 -12.43
CA HIS A 47 -7.93 -11.99 -13.85
C HIS A 47 -7.49 -13.45 -14.06
N ARG A 48 -8.07 -14.12 -15.08
CA ARG A 48 -7.86 -15.55 -15.36
C ARG A 48 -6.40 -15.98 -15.50
N SER A 49 -5.50 -15.08 -15.88
CA SER A 49 -4.07 -15.39 -16.04
C SER A 49 -3.26 -15.26 -14.74
N TRP A 50 -3.74 -14.51 -13.75
CA TRP A 50 -2.95 -14.24 -12.54
C TRP A 50 -2.56 -15.51 -11.77
N PRO A 51 -3.42 -16.53 -11.60
CA PRO A 51 -3.02 -17.79 -10.97
C PRO A 51 -1.85 -18.48 -11.69
N SER A 52 -1.88 -18.52 -13.02
CA SER A 52 -0.81 -19.14 -13.83
C SER A 52 0.50 -18.35 -13.73
N VAL A 53 0.43 -17.02 -13.71
CA VAL A 53 1.61 -16.16 -13.51
C VAL A 53 2.21 -16.39 -12.11
N ALA A 54 1.39 -16.46 -11.06
CA ALA A 54 1.86 -16.69 -9.70
C ALA A 54 2.54 -18.05 -9.57
N LYS A 55 1.93 -19.10 -10.13
CA LYS A 55 2.49 -20.45 -10.15
C LYS A 55 3.82 -20.50 -10.90
N ASN A 56 3.90 -19.88 -12.08
CA ASN A 56 5.11 -19.87 -12.88
C ASN A 56 6.25 -19.13 -12.17
N PHE A 57 5.96 -17.93 -11.65
CA PHE A 57 6.92 -17.17 -10.86
C PHE A 57 7.43 -17.97 -9.65
N PHE A 58 6.53 -18.57 -8.86
CA PHE A 58 6.93 -19.40 -7.72
C PHE A 58 7.78 -20.61 -8.13
N SER A 59 7.44 -21.28 -9.24
CA SER A 59 8.26 -22.39 -9.73
C SER A 59 9.68 -21.97 -10.14
N GLN A 60 9.84 -20.75 -10.67
CA GLN A 60 11.16 -20.19 -10.97
C GLN A 60 11.94 -19.91 -9.68
N LEU A 61 11.29 -19.31 -8.67
CA LEU A 61 11.89 -19.08 -7.35
C LEU A 61 12.48 -20.36 -6.73
N CYS A 62 11.76 -21.48 -6.82
CA CYS A 62 12.21 -22.76 -6.27
C CYS A 62 13.33 -23.43 -7.08
N ALA A 63 13.48 -23.07 -8.36
CA ALA A 63 14.47 -23.66 -9.26
C ALA A 63 15.79 -22.87 -9.29
N GLU A 64 15.75 -21.57 -8.96
CA GLU A 64 16.91 -20.70 -8.92
C GLU A 64 17.63 -20.76 -7.57
N ASP A 65 18.88 -20.26 -7.54
CA ASP A 65 19.66 -20.14 -6.30
C ASP A 65 18.92 -19.24 -5.30
N PRO A 66 18.64 -19.70 -4.06
CA PRO A 66 18.01 -18.88 -3.03
C PRO A 66 18.74 -17.55 -2.74
N ALA A 67 20.03 -17.44 -3.08
CA ALA A 67 20.82 -16.22 -2.96
C ALA A 67 20.54 -15.19 -4.07
N LEU A 68 19.84 -15.56 -5.14
CA LEU A 68 19.49 -14.64 -6.22
C LEU A 68 18.21 -13.86 -5.88
N PRO A 69 18.25 -12.53 -5.97
CA PRO A 69 17.08 -11.70 -5.73
C PRO A 69 16.07 -11.88 -6.87
N ALA A 70 14.82 -12.18 -6.52
CA ALA A 70 13.75 -12.36 -7.50
C ALA A 70 12.65 -11.30 -7.32
N ALA A 71 12.29 -10.64 -8.42
CA ALA A 71 11.35 -9.53 -8.39
C ALA A 71 10.26 -9.68 -9.47
N LEU A 72 9.01 -9.55 -9.06
CA LEU A 72 7.86 -9.43 -9.97
C LEU A 72 7.47 -7.96 -10.12
N LEU A 73 7.67 -7.41 -11.32
CA LEU A 73 7.35 -6.02 -11.63
C LEU A 73 5.93 -5.90 -12.21
N ILE A 74 5.06 -5.15 -11.54
CA ILE A 74 3.68 -4.87 -12.00
C ILE A 74 3.63 -3.44 -12.55
N MET A 75 3.40 -3.30 -13.85
CA MET A 75 3.31 -2.02 -14.55
C MET A 75 2.02 -1.87 -15.36
N GLY A 76 1.66 -0.63 -15.68
CA GLY A 76 0.46 -0.30 -16.45
C GLY A 76 -0.05 1.11 -16.18
N ALA A 77 -0.98 1.58 -17.02
CA ALA A 77 -1.57 2.92 -16.93
C ALA A 77 -2.33 3.16 -15.61
N LYS A 78 -2.67 4.43 -15.32
CA LYS A 78 -3.51 4.77 -14.16
C LYS A 78 -4.89 4.10 -14.28
N GLY A 79 -5.41 3.56 -13.19
CA GLY A 79 -6.77 2.99 -13.15
C GLY A 79 -6.94 1.57 -13.70
N VAL A 80 -5.89 0.91 -14.19
CA VAL A 80 -5.99 -0.46 -14.75
C VAL A 80 -6.05 -1.59 -13.71
N GLY A 81 -6.01 -1.25 -12.41
CA GLY A 81 -6.08 -2.24 -11.33
C GLY A 81 -4.74 -2.80 -10.83
N LYS A 82 -3.62 -2.07 -10.99
CA LYS A 82 -2.29 -2.49 -10.49
C LYS A 82 -2.27 -2.79 -9.00
N SER A 83 -2.85 -1.91 -8.18
CA SER A 83 -3.05 -2.10 -6.73
C SER A 83 -3.73 -3.44 -6.41
N THR A 84 -4.80 -3.76 -7.12
CA THR A 84 -5.52 -5.02 -6.99
C THR A 84 -4.65 -6.21 -7.38
N CYS A 85 -3.90 -6.08 -8.47
CA CYS A 85 -2.95 -7.07 -8.95
C CYS A 85 -1.85 -7.32 -7.90
N CYS A 86 -1.25 -6.28 -7.34
CA CYS A 86 -0.24 -6.36 -6.28
C CYS A 86 -0.79 -7.10 -5.05
N ARG A 87 -1.97 -6.71 -4.53
CA ARG A 87 -2.61 -7.42 -3.40
C ARG A 87 -2.83 -8.90 -3.70
N TYR A 88 -3.31 -9.23 -4.89
CA TYR A 88 -3.51 -10.63 -5.28
C TYR A 88 -2.20 -11.42 -5.23
N PHE A 89 -1.13 -10.91 -5.85
CA PHE A 89 0.15 -11.61 -5.88
C PHE A 89 0.79 -11.71 -4.49
N VAL A 90 0.77 -10.64 -3.69
CA VAL A 90 1.23 -10.67 -2.30
C VAL A 90 0.50 -11.76 -1.51
N ASN A 91 -0.84 -11.75 -1.53
CA ASN A 91 -1.63 -12.69 -0.73
C ASN A 91 -1.47 -14.13 -1.22
N ARG A 92 -1.38 -14.33 -2.55
CA ARG A 92 -1.17 -15.66 -3.12
C ARG A 92 0.21 -16.20 -2.79
N LEU A 93 1.26 -15.40 -2.91
CA LEU A 93 2.64 -15.81 -2.62
C LEU A 93 2.84 -16.08 -1.13
N LEU A 94 2.20 -15.33 -0.24
CA LEU A 94 2.26 -15.59 1.21
C LEU A 94 1.66 -16.94 1.65
N ALA A 95 0.91 -17.62 0.79
CA ALA A 95 0.45 -18.98 1.08
C ALA A 95 1.56 -20.03 0.89
N ASP A 96 2.60 -19.72 0.10
CA ASP A 96 3.71 -20.63 -0.21
C ASP A 96 5.06 -20.10 0.30
N CYS A 97 5.19 -18.79 0.54
CA CYS A 97 6.37 -18.12 1.07
C CYS A 97 6.11 -17.57 2.49
N PRO A 98 7.06 -17.69 3.44
CA PRO A 98 6.89 -17.16 4.80
C PRO A 98 6.83 -15.62 4.84
N GLU A 99 7.38 -14.96 3.83
CA GLU A 99 7.45 -13.51 3.73
C GLU A 99 7.45 -13.07 2.26
N VAL A 100 6.85 -11.90 2.01
CA VAL A 100 6.93 -11.20 0.72
C VAL A 100 7.41 -9.78 0.94
N CYS A 101 8.50 -9.40 0.28
CA CYS A 101 8.97 -8.02 0.23
C CYS A 101 8.16 -7.21 -0.78
N PHE A 102 7.49 -6.14 -0.35
CA PHE A 102 6.68 -5.28 -1.20
C PHE A 102 7.31 -3.88 -1.29
N LEU A 103 7.90 -3.59 -2.45
CA LEU A 103 8.46 -2.28 -2.79
C LEU A 103 7.39 -1.43 -3.49
N GLU A 104 6.90 -0.41 -2.79
CA GLU A 104 5.90 0.51 -3.31
C GLU A 104 6.57 1.70 -3.99
N THR A 105 6.30 1.84 -5.29
CA THR A 105 6.80 2.95 -6.10
C THR A 105 5.70 3.93 -6.50
N ASP A 106 4.43 3.64 -6.19
CA ASP A 106 3.33 4.59 -6.37
C ASP A 106 3.27 5.56 -5.20
N ILE A 107 3.98 6.68 -5.34
CA ILE A 107 4.04 7.73 -4.32
C ILE A 107 2.77 8.60 -4.26
N GLY A 108 1.86 8.44 -5.21
CA GLY A 108 0.60 9.21 -5.26
C GLY A 108 -0.50 8.54 -4.45
N GLN A 109 -0.62 7.22 -4.60
CA GLN A 109 -1.62 6.41 -3.91
C GLN A 109 -0.99 5.10 -3.39
N PRO A 110 -0.12 5.19 -2.37
CA PRO A 110 0.49 4.01 -1.77
C PRO A 110 -0.54 3.10 -1.07
N GLU A 111 -0.21 1.82 -0.90
CA GLU A 111 -1.03 0.83 -0.18
C GLU A 111 -0.76 0.83 1.33
N LEU A 112 0.52 0.92 1.72
CA LEU A 112 0.98 0.82 3.11
C LEU A 112 1.79 2.03 3.57
N GLY A 113 2.37 2.80 2.65
CA GLY A 113 3.08 4.06 2.97
C GLY A 113 2.15 5.27 3.08
N PRO A 114 2.62 6.39 3.66
CA PRO A 114 1.96 7.67 3.46
C PRO A 114 2.26 8.21 2.05
N PRO A 115 1.40 9.07 1.47
CA PRO A 115 1.67 9.72 0.19
C PRO A 115 3.02 10.44 0.16
N GLY A 116 3.69 10.36 -0.98
CA GLY A 116 4.99 10.95 -1.23
C GLY A 116 6.19 10.15 -0.74
N MET A 117 5.98 8.91 -0.30
CA MET A 117 7.05 8.01 0.10
C MET A 117 7.19 6.81 -0.83
N VAL A 118 8.44 6.45 -1.12
CA VAL A 118 8.80 5.10 -1.61
C VAL A 118 9.09 4.25 -0.38
N THR A 119 8.41 3.11 -0.24
CA THR A 119 8.50 2.25 0.93
C THR A 119 8.80 0.80 0.55
N LEU A 120 9.59 0.13 1.38
CA LEU A 120 9.80 -1.31 1.33
C LEU A 120 9.23 -1.94 2.60
N HIS A 121 8.28 -2.84 2.43
CA HIS A 121 7.65 -3.58 3.53
C HIS A 121 7.97 -5.07 3.44
N CYS A 122 8.26 -5.71 4.57
CA CYS A 122 8.27 -7.17 4.72
C CYS A 122 6.90 -7.61 5.23
N LEU A 123 6.16 -8.32 4.38
CA LEU A 123 4.80 -8.77 4.66
C LEU A 123 4.86 -10.23 5.09
N ARG A 124 4.27 -10.55 6.24
CA ARG A 124 4.12 -11.94 6.76
C ARG A 124 2.66 -12.34 6.97
N ARG A 125 1.74 -11.45 6.57
CA ARG A 125 0.29 -11.60 6.69
C ARG A 125 -0.36 -11.02 5.44
N PRO A 126 -1.47 -11.62 4.95
CA PRO A 126 -2.16 -11.12 3.77
C PRO A 126 -2.71 -9.70 3.95
N LEU A 127 -2.68 -8.92 2.87
CA LEU A 127 -3.30 -7.60 2.76
C LEU A 127 -4.80 -7.75 2.53
N LEU A 128 -5.59 -7.67 3.60
CA LEU A 128 -7.05 -7.86 3.56
C LEU A 128 -7.84 -6.59 3.86
N GLN A 129 -7.15 -5.52 4.27
CA GLN A 129 -7.80 -4.24 4.53
C GLN A 129 -7.70 -3.27 3.34
N VAL A 130 -8.47 -2.19 3.46
CA VAL A 130 -8.41 -1.04 2.55
C VAL A 130 -7.03 -0.38 2.61
N PRO A 131 -6.60 0.35 1.55
CA PRO A 131 -5.32 1.06 1.55
C PRO A 131 -5.16 1.93 2.81
N HIS A 132 -3.93 2.01 3.32
CA HIS A 132 -3.52 2.75 4.53
C HIS A 132 -4.02 2.21 5.87
N ALA A 133 -5.03 1.32 5.92
CA ALA A 133 -5.58 0.81 7.17
C ALA A 133 -4.60 -0.09 7.94
N GLU A 134 -3.64 -0.72 7.24
CA GLU A 134 -2.67 -1.67 7.81
C GLU A 134 -1.23 -1.15 7.78
N GLN A 135 -1.02 0.16 7.64
CA GLN A 135 0.31 0.78 7.55
C GLN A 135 1.26 0.41 8.71
N HIS A 136 0.71 0.17 9.91
CA HIS A 136 1.49 -0.24 11.10
C HIS A 136 1.44 -1.75 11.38
N ALA A 137 0.69 -2.52 10.59
CA ALA A 137 0.54 -3.96 10.77
C ALA A 137 1.70 -4.77 10.17
N HIS A 138 2.52 -4.14 9.34
CA HIS A 138 3.63 -4.77 8.62
C HIS A 138 4.95 -4.07 8.91
N GLN A 139 6.05 -4.84 8.83
CA GLN A 139 7.38 -4.30 9.10
C GLN A 139 7.85 -3.47 7.90
N ARG A 140 8.01 -2.16 8.10
CA ARG A 140 8.65 -1.28 7.13
C ARG A 140 10.17 -1.34 7.29
N VAL A 141 10.85 -1.88 6.28
CA VAL A 141 12.33 -2.01 6.27
C VAL A 141 13.00 -0.74 5.78
N ALA A 142 12.42 -0.07 4.79
CA ALA A 142 12.96 1.17 4.26
C ALA A 142 11.84 2.14 3.86
N GLY A 143 12.14 3.44 3.91
CA GLY A 143 11.21 4.49 3.53
C GLY A 143 11.96 5.77 3.17
N PHE A 144 11.66 6.35 2.02
CA PHE A 144 12.31 7.57 1.53
C PHE A 144 11.26 8.55 1.01
N PHE A 145 11.31 9.79 1.49
CA PHE A 145 10.44 10.86 1.02
C PHE A 145 10.90 11.37 -0.36
N ALA A 146 9.99 11.35 -1.33
CA ALA A 146 10.24 11.72 -2.72
C ALA A 146 9.91 13.20 -3.03
N ALA A 147 9.68 14.03 -2.01
CA ALA A 147 9.39 15.46 -2.13
C ALA A 147 8.17 15.81 -2.99
N GLY A 148 7.15 14.96 -3.02
CA GLY A 148 5.91 15.19 -3.75
C GLY A 148 5.09 13.91 -3.92
N VAL A 149 3.88 14.03 -4.45
CA VAL A 149 2.95 12.90 -4.71
C VAL A 149 2.91 12.48 -6.17
N THR A 150 3.83 13.00 -6.99
CA THR A 150 4.02 12.59 -8.39
C THR A 150 5.51 12.54 -8.71
N PRO A 151 6.00 11.47 -9.38
CA PRO A 151 7.40 11.39 -9.77
C PRO A 151 7.87 12.56 -10.63
N ALA A 152 6.93 13.23 -11.34
CA ALA A 152 7.21 14.37 -12.18
C ALA A 152 7.72 15.60 -11.41
N SER A 153 7.41 15.73 -10.11
CA SER A 153 7.87 16.87 -9.30
C SER A 153 9.38 16.86 -9.10
N HIS A 154 9.96 15.70 -8.82
CA HIS A 154 11.39 15.54 -8.57
C HIS A 154 11.90 14.19 -9.11
N PRO A 155 12.04 14.01 -10.45
CA PRO A 155 12.31 12.70 -11.06
C PRO A 155 13.61 12.05 -10.57
N ALA A 156 14.69 12.84 -10.45
CA ALA A 156 15.98 12.35 -9.99
C ALA A 156 15.93 11.87 -8.53
N LEU A 157 15.23 12.62 -7.66
CA LEU A 157 15.04 12.23 -6.26
C LEU A 157 14.18 10.97 -6.15
N TYR A 158 13.06 10.91 -6.89
CA TYR A 158 12.22 9.71 -6.94
C TYR A 158 13.03 8.47 -7.35
N MET A 159 13.83 8.56 -8.41
CA MET A 159 14.69 7.46 -8.83
C MET A 159 15.75 7.10 -7.79
N ALA A 160 16.31 8.07 -7.08
CA ALA A 160 17.24 7.82 -5.98
C ALA A 160 16.54 7.09 -4.80
N CYS A 161 15.31 7.47 -4.48
CA CYS A 161 14.49 6.79 -3.47
C CYS A 161 14.20 5.33 -3.84
N VAL A 162 13.77 5.08 -5.09
CA VAL A 162 13.53 3.71 -5.59
C VAL A 162 14.80 2.86 -5.55
N ARG A 163 15.94 3.40 -6.02
CA ARG A 163 17.23 2.70 -5.98
C ARG A 163 17.65 2.35 -4.55
N LYS A 164 17.51 3.27 -3.61
CA LYS A 164 17.85 3.01 -2.19
C LYS A 164 16.94 1.97 -1.56
N ALA A 165 15.65 2.01 -1.86
CA ALA A 165 14.69 1.02 -1.36
C ALA A 165 14.96 -0.37 -1.95
N PHE A 166 15.28 -0.46 -3.24
CA PHE A 166 15.68 -1.73 -3.86
C PHE A 166 17.02 -2.25 -3.31
N ALA A 167 17.99 -1.37 -3.05
CA ALA A 167 19.24 -1.76 -2.40
C ALA A 167 19.02 -2.34 -0.99
N ALA A 168 18.06 -1.80 -0.23
CA ALA A 168 17.67 -2.36 1.06
C ALA A 168 17.08 -3.78 0.92
N TYR A 169 16.28 -4.03 -0.13
CA TYR A 169 15.80 -5.38 -0.44
C TYR A 169 16.97 -6.33 -0.75
N LEU A 170 17.91 -5.93 -1.60
CA LEU A 170 19.09 -6.76 -1.92
C LEU A 170 19.95 -7.09 -0.69
N GLN A 171 19.95 -6.24 0.34
CA GLN A 171 20.65 -6.51 1.60
C GLN A 171 19.94 -7.57 2.45
N LEU A 172 18.62 -7.74 2.31
CA LEU A 172 17.87 -8.80 3.00
C LEU A 172 18.06 -10.18 2.37
N CYS A 173 18.42 -10.24 1.08
CA CYS A 173 18.64 -11.48 0.34
C CYS A 173 20.05 -12.08 0.53
N LYS A 174 20.94 -11.40 1.25
CA LYS A 174 22.29 -11.86 1.56
C LYS A 174 22.32 -12.53 2.92
#